data_AF-A0A9Q8SN73-F1
#
_entry.id   AF-A0A9Q8SN73-F1
#
_cell.length_a   1.000
_cell.length_b   1.000
_cell.length_c   1.000
_cell.angle_alpha   90.00
_cell.angle_beta   90.00
_cell.angle_gamma   90.00
#
_symmetry.space_group_name_H-M   'P 1'
#
loop_
_entity.id
_entity.type
_entity.pdbx_description
1 polymer ?
#
loop_
_entity_poly.entity_id
_entity_poly.type
_entity_poly.pdbx_seq_one_letter_code
_entity_poly.pdbx_strand_id
1 'polypeptide(L)'
;MDGSHVHADDQPNQRVWSLPNKGDEFLDLLNHPLIDAIMPWFLGNAFKLHSMGANIARPAKSGIYMHRDQMGLTPETIDHAYLLNAMWYLVDVTEERGATRMYPGSHNKNVAPPVINQVGGSVPAAAPAGTCVLLDSRTWHSTGVNTSDTTRPIILSAFCRFFLQAMENYPELMNAETKAKLSDRQLGLLGFRVPVRDGKRAQAYTAYNYPGADFGKSRASADIAWLPSKTNGKS
;
A
#
# COMPACT_ATOMS: atom_id res chain seq x y z
N MET A 1 -15.21 -4.68 26.69
CA MET A 1 -14.08 -5.09 25.83
C MET A 1 -12.87 -4.32 26.34
N ASP A 2 -12.06 -4.99 27.15
CA ASP A 2 -10.82 -4.46 27.71
C ASP A 2 -9.82 -4.27 26.56
N GLY A 3 -9.46 -3.01 26.32
CA GLY A 3 -8.56 -2.56 25.26
C GLY A 3 -7.10 -2.42 25.70
N SER A 4 -6.56 -3.35 26.48
CA SER A 4 -5.17 -3.26 26.96
C SER A 4 -4.19 -4.24 26.27
N HIS A 5 -3.76 -3.91 25.05
CA HIS A 5 -2.43 -4.30 24.56
C HIS A 5 -1.62 -3.14 23.98
N VAL A 6 -2.07 -1.91 24.22
CA VAL A 6 -1.22 -0.74 24.14
C VAL A 6 -1.02 -0.30 25.58
N HIS A 7 0.13 -0.62 26.19
CA HIS A 7 0.62 0.31 27.19
C HIS A 7 0.81 1.61 26.43
N ALA A 8 0.19 2.71 26.86
CA ALA A 8 0.24 3.99 26.14
C ALA A 8 1.67 4.42 25.80
N ASP A 9 2.65 3.92 26.56
CA ASP A 9 4.07 4.19 26.46
C ASP A 9 4.87 3.19 25.59
N ASP A 10 4.27 2.06 25.17
CA ASP A 10 4.89 1.04 24.29
C ASP A 10 4.18 1.04 22.93
N GLN A 11 4.45 2.06 22.11
CA GLN A 11 4.08 2.08 20.70
C GLN A 11 5.23 1.50 19.87
N PRO A 12 5.24 0.18 19.60
CA PRO A 12 6.36 -0.49 18.95
C PRO A 12 6.58 -0.01 17.52
N ASN A 13 5.54 0.51 16.88
CA ASN A 13 5.51 0.75 15.45
C ASN A 13 5.45 2.24 15.14
N GLN A 14 6.46 2.74 14.43
CA GLN A 14 6.40 4.04 13.78
C GLN A 14 5.81 3.89 12.37
N ARG A 15 4.74 4.62 12.09
CA ARG A 15 4.15 4.73 10.75
C ARG A 15 4.64 5.99 10.05
N VAL A 16 5.05 5.85 8.80
CA VAL A 16 5.32 6.98 7.90
C VAL A 16 4.32 6.89 6.76
N TRP A 17 3.44 7.86 6.65
CA TRP A 17 2.38 7.89 5.63
C TRP A 17 2.79 8.70 4.40
N SER A 18 2.04 8.53 3.31
CA SER A 18 2.15 9.28 2.06
C SER A 18 3.57 9.26 1.49
N LEU A 19 4.18 8.08 1.43
CA LEU A 19 5.52 7.89 0.87
C LEU A 19 5.69 8.42 -0.56
N PRO A 20 4.68 8.40 -1.47
CA PRO A 20 4.83 9.00 -2.80
C PRO A 20 5.30 10.46 -2.78
N ASN A 21 5.03 11.22 -1.71
CA ASN A 21 5.46 12.60 -1.53
C ASN A 21 6.88 12.76 -0.94
N LYS A 22 7.58 11.66 -0.62
CA LYS A 22 8.78 11.67 0.23
C LYS A 22 10.06 11.24 -0.47
N GLY A 23 10.00 10.87 -1.74
CA GLY A 23 11.15 10.41 -2.51
C GLY A 23 10.74 9.87 -3.88
N ASP A 24 11.61 10.08 -4.86
CA ASP A 24 11.41 9.57 -6.23
C ASP A 24 11.41 8.03 -6.25
N GLU A 25 12.17 7.40 -5.36
CA GLU A 25 12.25 5.94 -5.20
C GLU A 25 10.89 5.29 -4.89
N PHE A 26 9.98 6.00 -4.19
CA PHE A 26 8.63 5.51 -3.91
C PHE A 26 7.72 5.62 -5.14
N LEU A 27 7.97 6.60 -6.00
CA LEU A 27 7.30 6.71 -7.29
C LEU A 27 7.82 5.62 -8.25
N ASP A 28 9.12 5.36 -8.24
CA ASP A 28 9.73 4.29 -9.04
C ASP A 28 9.20 2.91 -8.64
N LEU A 29 8.94 2.69 -7.34
CA LEU A 29 8.32 1.46 -6.84
C LEU A 29 6.92 1.19 -7.42
N LEU A 30 6.15 2.24 -7.76
CA LEU A 30 4.85 2.08 -8.46
C LEU A 30 4.98 1.55 -9.89
N ASN A 31 6.18 1.56 -10.44
CA ASN A 31 6.50 1.00 -11.75
C ASN A 31 7.13 -0.40 -11.66
N HIS A 32 7.25 -0.97 -10.46
CA HIS A 32 7.89 -2.27 -10.28
C HIS A 32 7.16 -3.37 -11.08
N PRO A 33 7.86 -4.20 -11.88
CA PRO A 33 7.22 -5.20 -12.75
C PRO A 33 6.31 -6.21 -12.05
N LEU A 34 6.58 -6.52 -10.77
CA LEU A 34 5.68 -7.36 -9.96
C LEU A 34 4.25 -6.79 -9.86
N ILE A 35 4.09 -5.46 -9.87
CA ILE A 35 2.77 -4.84 -9.83
C ILE A 35 1.99 -5.23 -11.09
N ASP A 36 2.63 -5.20 -12.26
CA ASP A 36 1.99 -5.60 -13.52
C ASP A 36 1.73 -7.10 -13.62
N ALA A 37 2.61 -7.91 -13.04
CA ALA A 37 2.47 -9.36 -13.06
C ALA A 37 1.29 -9.84 -12.19
N ILE A 38 1.04 -9.17 -11.06
CA ILE A 38 0.15 -9.69 -10.00
C ILE A 38 -1.16 -8.91 -9.90
N MET A 39 -1.11 -7.58 -9.91
CA MET A 39 -2.29 -6.77 -9.59
C MET A 39 -3.42 -6.93 -10.61
N PRO A 40 -3.19 -6.95 -11.93
CA PRO A 40 -4.23 -7.21 -12.92
C PRO A 40 -4.88 -8.58 -12.74
N TRP A 41 -4.10 -9.61 -12.40
CA TRP A 41 -4.60 -10.96 -12.17
C TRP A 41 -5.47 -11.04 -10.90
N PHE A 42 -5.05 -10.39 -9.81
CA PHE A 42 -5.72 -10.50 -8.51
C PHE A 42 -6.88 -9.51 -8.34
N LEU A 43 -6.68 -8.23 -8.68
CA LEU A 43 -7.65 -7.15 -8.48
C LEU A 43 -8.48 -6.82 -9.74
N GLY A 44 -8.07 -7.37 -10.89
CA GLY A 44 -8.59 -7.01 -12.21
C GLY A 44 -7.78 -5.87 -12.84
N ASN A 45 -7.95 -5.68 -14.16
CA ASN A 45 -7.19 -4.70 -14.94
C ASN A 45 -7.35 -3.25 -14.46
N ALA A 46 -8.45 -2.94 -13.78
CA ALA A 46 -8.69 -1.63 -13.18
C ALA A 46 -8.46 -1.68 -11.66
N PHE A 47 -7.27 -1.25 -11.23
CA PHE A 47 -6.87 -1.18 -9.83
C PHE A 47 -6.10 0.12 -9.56
N LYS A 48 -6.03 0.51 -8.28
CA LYS A 48 -5.32 1.72 -7.86
C LYS A 48 -4.64 1.50 -6.51
N LEU A 49 -3.74 2.40 -6.15
CA LEU A 49 -3.10 2.46 -4.85
C LEU A 49 -4.13 2.91 -3.80
N HIS A 50 -4.29 2.09 -2.77
CA HIS A 50 -5.14 2.36 -1.62
C HIS A 50 -4.40 3.18 -0.55
N SER A 51 -3.15 2.79 -0.28
CA SER A 51 -2.21 3.49 0.59
C SER A 51 -0.77 3.05 0.33
N MET A 52 0.19 3.90 0.68
CA MET A 52 1.60 3.60 0.62
C MET A 52 2.33 4.28 1.78
N GLY A 53 2.76 3.46 2.72
CA GLY A 53 3.41 3.89 3.95
C GLY A 53 4.57 2.98 4.34
N ALA A 54 5.44 3.46 5.23
CA ALA A 54 6.40 2.61 5.91
C ALA A 54 5.84 2.21 7.28
N ASN A 55 6.08 0.95 7.67
CA ASN A 55 5.92 0.49 9.04
C ASN A 55 7.30 0.13 9.58
N ILE A 56 7.73 0.83 10.63
CA ILE A 56 9.03 0.62 11.27
C ILE A 56 8.78 0.00 12.64
N ALA A 57 8.93 -1.32 12.72
CA ALA A 57 8.82 -2.02 14.00
C ALA A 57 10.12 -1.86 14.78
N ARG A 58 10.05 -1.21 15.94
CA ARG A 58 11.15 -1.02 16.89
C ARG A 58 11.16 -2.18 17.89
N PRO A 59 12.30 -2.41 18.59
CA PRO A 59 12.35 -3.34 19.71
C PRO A 59 11.22 -3.06 20.72
N ALA A 60 10.46 -4.09 21.09
CA ALA A 60 9.27 -3.94 21.92
C ALA A 60 8.94 -5.19 22.73
N LYS A 61 8.03 -5.04 23.70
CA LYS A 61 7.57 -6.15 24.55
C LYS A 61 6.24 -6.73 24.11
N SER A 62 5.43 -5.95 23.40
CA SER A 62 4.15 -6.37 22.86
C SER A 62 4.03 -6.12 21.35
N GLY A 63 3.09 -6.83 20.73
CA GLY A 63 2.72 -6.65 19.32
C GLY A 63 1.34 -6.03 19.19
N ILE A 64 0.85 -5.95 17.95
CA ILE A 64 -0.54 -5.53 17.69
C ILE A 64 -1.46 -6.75 17.66
N TYR A 65 -2.76 -6.53 17.84
CA TYR A 65 -3.76 -7.59 17.68
C TYR A 65 -3.82 -8.09 16.22
N MET A 66 -4.22 -9.35 16.07
CA MET A 66 -4.52 -9.96 14.78
C MET A 66 -5.68 -9.22 14.13
N HIS A 67 -5.52 -8.87 12.87
CA HIS A 67 -6.51 -8.16 12.08
C HIS A 67 -6.47 -8.60 10.61
N ARG A 68 -7.38 -8.03 9.83
CA ARG A 68 -7.46 -8.14 8.38
C ARG A 68 -7.53 -6.72 7.87
N ASP A 69 -6.70 -6.34 6.92
CA ASP A 69 -6.72 -4.98 6.36
C ASP A 69 -8.09 -4.66 5.74
N GLN A 70 -8.79 -5.68 5.20
CA GLN A 70 -10.11 -5.51 4.58
C GLN A 70 -11.27 -5.34 5.58
N MET A 71 -11.08 -5.60 6.88
CA MET A 71 -12.17 -5.51 7.86
C MET A 71 -12.79 -4.11 7.98
N GLY A 72 -12.06 -3.08 7.52
CA GLY A 72 -12.56 -1.70 7.48
C GLY A 72 -13.53 -1.40 6.33
N LEU A 73 -13.68 -2.30 5.34
CA LEU A 73 -14.69 -2.15 4.29
C LEU A 73 -16.05 -2.59 4.84
N THR A 74 -17.03 -1.68 4.86
CA THR A 74 -18.37 -1.94 5.39
C THR A 74 -19.42 -2.01 4.27
N PRO A 75 -20.32 -3.02 4.27
CA PRO A 75 -20.35 -4.17 5.17
C PRO A 75 -19.13 -5.07 4.99
N GLU A 76 -18.71 -5.75 6.06
CA GLU A 76 -17.57 -6.65 6.01
C GLU A 76 -17.87 -7.80 5.03
N THR A 77 -16.98 -7.98 4.06
CA THR A 77 -17.10 -9.00 3.03
C THR A 77 -15.80 -9.78 2.95
N ILE A 78 -15.91 -11.10 2.96
CA ILE A 78 -14.75 -11.99 2.82
C ILE A 78 -14.74 -12.66 1.46
N ASP A 79 -15.91 -12.80 0.82
CA ASP A 79 -16.08 -13.62 -0.38
C ASP A 79 -15.30 -13.06 -1.57
N HIS A 80 -14.97 -11.78 -1.51
CA HIS A 80 -14.24 -11.08 -2.55
C HIS A 80 -12.99 -10.42 -1.99
N ALA A 81 -11.87 -10.65 -2.67
CA ALA A 81 -10.65 -9.90 -2.43
C ALA A 81 -10.78 -8.51 -3.06
N TYR A 82 -10.68 -7.49 -2.21
CA TYR A 82 -10.78 -6.09 -2.60
C TYR A 82 -9.46 -5.35 -2.45
N LEU A 83 -8.57 -5.86 -1.60
CA LEU A 83 -7.25 -5.30 -1.37
C LEU A 83 -6.16 -6.38 -1.44
N LEU A 84 -5.01 -6.00 -1.96
CA LEU A 84 -3.77 -6.78 -1.92
C LEU A 84 -2.63 -5.88 -1.45
N ASN A 85 -1.92 -6.29 -0.41
CA ASN A 85 -0.80 -5.54 0.13
C ASN A 85 0.52 -6.13 -0.39
N ALA A 86 1.32 -5.30 -1.06
CA ALA A 86 2.70 -5.62 -1.44
C ALA A 86 3.65 -5.03 -0.40
N MET A 87 4.30 -5.91 0.37
CA MET A 87 5.16 -5.56 1.50
C MET A 87 6.62 -5.74 1.10
N TRP A 88 7.35 -4.63 0.97
CA TRP A 88 8.75 -4.62 0.52
C TRP A 88 9.68 -4.54 1.72
N TYR A 89 10.55 -5.55 1.84
CA TYR A 89 11.47 -5.65 2.97
C TYR A 89 12.74 -4.87 2.67
N LEU A 90 13.01 -3.84 3.48
CA LEU A 90 14.21 -3.01 3.34
C LEU A 90 15.43 -3.58 4.07
N VAL A 91 15.20 -4.57 4.93
CA VAL A 91 16.19 -5.31 5.72
C VAL A 91 15.80 -6.77 5.77
N ASP A 92 16.71 -7.65 6.19
CA ASP A 92 16.35 -9.03 6.49
C ASP A 92 15.29 -9.06 7.58
N VAL A 93 14.21 -9.80 7.34
CA VAL A 93 13.11 -9.95 8.27
C VAL A 93 13.12 -11.38 8.78
N THR A 94 13.42 -11.53 10.08
CA THR A 94 13.38 -12.82 10.79
C THR A 94 12.24 -12.85 11.79
N GLU A 95 11.99 -14.00 12.39
CA GLU A 95 11.04 -14.10 13.50
C GLU A 95 11.44 -13.20 14.67
N GLU A 96 12.72 -13.17 15.06
CA GLU A 96 13.20 -12.30 16.15
C GLU A 96 13.09 -10.82 15.80
N ARG A 97 13.25 -10.45 14.52
CA ARG A 97 13.11 -9.06 14.06
C ARG A 97 11.64 -8.65 13.82
N GLY A 98 10.68 -9.41 14.33
CA GLY A 98 9.25 -9.07 14.27
C GLY A 98 8.62 -9.26 12.89
N ALA A 99 8.97 -10.35 12.21
CA ALA A 99 8.27 -10.76 10.98
C ALA A 99 6.75 -10.71 11.15
N THR A 100 6.06 -10.30 10.09
CA THR A 100 4.59 -10.29 10.09
C THR A 100 4.09 -11.70 10.30
N ARG A 101 3.21 -11.88 11.29
CA ARG A 101 2.58 -13.16 11.62
C ARG A 101 1.32 -13.32 10.78
N MET A 102 1.13 -14.47 10.14
CA MET A 102 -0.03 -14.74 9.30
C MET A 102 -0.67 -16.09 9.64
N TYR A 103 -1.99 -16.20 9.53
CA TYR A 103 -2.71 -17.47 9.60
C TYR A 103 -2.96 -18.02 8.19
N PRO A 104 -2.22 -19.06 7.74
CA PRO A 104 -2.37 -19.60 6.39
C PRO A 104 -3.80 -20.07 6.11
N GLY A 105 -4.32 -19.72 4.93
CA GLY A 105 -5.67 -20.11 4.48
C GLY A 105 -6.84 -19.42 5.18
N SER A 106 -6.58 -18.51 6.12
CA SER A 106 -7.64 -17.82 6.87
C SER A 106 -8.52 -16.91 6.01
N HIS A 107 -7.98 -16.38 4.89
CA HIS A 107 -8.74 -15.63 3.88
C HIS A 107 -9.84 -16.45 3.18
N ASN A 108 -9.72 -17.78 3.15
CA ASN A 108 -10.70 -18.67 2.51
C ASN A 108 -11.74 -19.21 3.49
N LYS A 109 -11.35 -19.44 4.75
CA LYS A 109 -12.19 -20.15 5.73
C LYS A 109 -13.01 -19.23 6.64
N ASN A 110 -12.76 -17.93 6.62
CA ASN A 110 -13.27 -16.96 7.59
C ASN A 110 -13.02 -17.30 9.07
N VAL A 111 -12.07 -18.17 9.36
CA VAL A 111 -11.84 -18.59 10.74
C VAL A 111 -10.94 -17.54 11.39
N ALA A 112 -11.52 -16.77 12.31
CA ALA A 112 -10.78 -15.89 13.18
C ALA A 112 -9.83 -16.71 14.08
N PRO A 113 -8.67 -16.16 14.45
CA PRO A 113 -7.83 -16.79 15.46
C PRO A 113 -8.61 -16.94 16.77
N PRO A 114 -8.39 -18.02 17.55
CA PRO A 114 -9.11 -18.24 18.81
C PRO A 114 -8.99 -17.09 19.80
N VAL A 115 -7.84 -16.39 19.79
CA VAL A 115 -7.57 -15.20 20.59
C VAL A 115 -6.90 -14.17 19.69
N ILE A 116 -7.62 -13.10 19.34
CA ILE A 116 -7.12 -12.05 18.42
C ILE A 116 -5.89 -11.32 18.97
N ASN A 117 -5.70 -11.30 20.28
CA ASN A 117 -4.56 -10.63 20.92
C ASN A 117 -3.30 -11.51 21.01
N GLN A 118 -3.34 -12.72 20.45
CA GLN A 118 -2.22 -13.65 20.47
C GLN A 118 -1.86 -14.10 19.06
N VAL A 119 -0.56 -14.34 18.83
CA VAL A 119 -0.09 -14.80 17.53
C VAL A 119 -0.40 -16.29 17.31
N GLY A 120 -0.53 -17.09 18.36
CA GLY A 120 -0.98 -18.50 18.31
C GLY A 120 -0.32 -19.33 17.21
N GLY A 121 -1.11 -20.13 16.49
CA GLY A 121 -0.66 -20.99 15.38
C GLY A 121 -0.35 -20.27 14.06
N SER A 122 -0.12 -18.95 14.10
CA SER A 122 0.36 -18.20 12.93
C SER A 122 1.79 -18.60 12.55
N VAL A 123 2.20 -18.29 11.32
CA VAL A 123 3.58 -18.46 10.83
C VAL A 123 4.22 -17.10 10.57
N PRO A 124 5.54 -16.94 10.76
CA PRO A 124 6.25 -15.70 10.43
C PRO A 124 6.50 -15.59 8.92
N ALA A 125 6.26 -14.41 8.36
CA ALA A 125 6.65 -13.99 7.02
C ALA A 125 8.15 -13.64 6.96
N ALA A 126 9.03 -14.55 7.36
CA ALA A 126 10.47 -14.27 7.39
C ALA A 126 11.08 -14.40 5.99
N ALA A 127 11.89 -13.42 5.58
CA ALA A 127 12.55 -13.38 4.27
C ALA A 127 13.71 -12.36 4.25
N PRO A 128 14.70 -12.51 3.35
CA PRO A 128 15.80 -11.56 3.22
C PRO A 128 15.34 -10.19 2.68
N ALA A 129 16.19 -9.18 2.87
CA ALA A 129 16.02 -7.85 2.28
C ALA A 129 15.81 -7.91 0.76
N GLY A 130 15.00 -7.01 0.22
CA GLY A 130 14.60 -7.00 -1.19
C GLY A 130 13.42 -7.93 -1.51
N THR A 131 12.95 -8.75 -0.57
CA THR A 131 11.76 -9.58 -0.77
C THR A 131 10.49 -8.72 -0.81
N CYS A 132 9.58 -9.07 -1.73
CA CYS A 132 8.20 -8.58 -1.73
C CYS A 132 7.26 -9.69 -1.24
N VAL A 133 6.62 -9.48 -0.09
CA VAL A 133 5.57 -10.37 0.42
C VAL A 133 4.21 -9.84 -0.01
N LEU A 134 3.43 -10.67 -0.68
CA LEU A 134 2.05 -10.36 -1.05
C LEU A 134 1.09 -10.90 0.01
N LEU A 135 0.25 -10.03 0.55
CA LEU A 135 -0.73 -10.38 1.56
C LEU A 135 -2.13 -10.04 1.07
N ASP A 136 -2.94 -11.07 0.83
CA ASP A 136 -4.39 -10.92 0.67
C ASP A 136 -4.94 -10.30 1.96
N SER A 137 -5.55 -9.11 1.84
CA SER A 137 -6.01 -8.30 2.96
C SER A 137 -7.15 -8.93 3.78
N ARG A 138 -7.69 -10.07 3.36
CA ARG A 138 -8.62 -10.91 4.14
C ARG A 138 -7.91 -11.90 5.06
N THR A 139 -6.60 -12.07 4.92
CA THR A 139 -5.80 -12.97 5.76
C THR A 139 -5.63 -12.37 7.15
N TRP A 140 -5.93 -13.16 8.18
CA TRP A 140 -5.65 -12.78 9.56
C TRP A 140 -4.14 -12.69 9.79
N HIS A 141 -3.68 -11.52 10.22
CA HIS A 141 -2.27 -11.25 10.40
C HIS A 141 -2.01 -10.21 11.50
N SER A 142 -0.77 -10.12 11.96
CA SER A 142 -0.31 -9.13 12.94
C SER A 142 1.16 -8.78 12.68
N THR A 143 1.59 -7.60 13.10
CA THR A 143 3.02 -7.30 13.20
C THR A 143 3.62 -8.13 14.34
N GLY A 144 4.62 -8.96 14.05
CA GLY A 144 5.34 -9.71 15.07
C GLY A 144 6.08 -8.81 16.03
N VAL A 145 6.29 -9.29 17.26
CA VAL A 145 7.09 -8.58 18.26
C VAL A 145 8.54 -8.60 17.82
N ASN A 146 9.14 -7.43 17.70
CA ASN A 146 10.57 -7.32 17.42
C ASN A 146 11.33 -7.42 18.75
N THR A 147 11.99 -8.55 18.98
CA THR A 147 12.81 -8.83 20.17
C THR A 147 14.30 -8.62 19.92
N SER A 148 14.68 -8.20 18.70
CA SER A 148 16.05 -7.83 18.36
C SER A 148 16.42 -6.44 18.89
N ASP A 149 17.65 -6.01 18.61
CA ASP A 149 18.19 -4.68 18.94
C ASP A 149 18.09 -3.67 17.77
N THR A 150 17.57 -4.10 16.62
CA THR A 150 17.51 -3.31 15.38
C THR A 150 16.08 -3.03 14.95
N THR A 151 15.87 -1.99 14.15
CA THR A 151 14.53 -1.68 13.59
C THR A 151 14.23 -2.52 12.36
N ARG A 152 12.94 -2.78 12.13
CA ARG A 152 12.42 -3.47 10.93
C ARG A 152 11.56 -2.52 10.09
N PRO A 153 12.14 -1.72 9.20
CA PRO A 153 11.38 -0.92 8.26
C PRO A 153 10.88 -1.79 7.09
N ILE A 154 9.59 -1.72 6.81
CA ILE A 154 8.96 -2.31 5.62
C ILE A 154 8.14 -1.23 4.89
N ILE A 155 8.16 -1.23 3.56
CA ILE A 155 7.24 -0.42 2.75
C ILE A 155 5.99 -1.26 2.51
N LEU A 156 4.82 -0.69 2.76
CA LEU A 156 3.53 -1.31 2.53
C LEU A 156 2.86 -0.55 1.39
N SER A 157 2.66 -1.22 0.26
CA SER A 157 1.92 -0.69 -0.89
C SER A 157 0.61 -1.48 -1.02
N ALA A 158 -0.45 -0.96 -0.43
CA ALA A 158 -1.76 -1.56 -0.54
C ALA A 158 -2.44 -1.10 -1.83
N PHE A 159 -2.90 -2.05 -2.65
CA PHE A 159 -3.68 -1.78 -3.85
C PHE A 159 -5.12 -2.24 -3.63
N CYS A 160 -6.06 -1.55 -4.29
CA CYS A 160 -7.47 -1.89 -4.25
C CYS A 160 -8.10 -1.87 -5.63
N ARG A 161 -9.28 -2.48 -5.76
CA ARG A 161 -10.10 -2.35 -6.98
C ARG A 161 -10.48 -0.88 -7.22
N PHE A 162 -10.54 -0.47 -8.48
CA PHE A 162 -10.70 0.95 -8.86
C PHE A 162 -11.90 1.67 -8.22
N PHE A 163 -13.01 0.96 -7.96
CA PHE A 163 -14.25 1.52 -7.43
C PHE A 163 -14.21 1.78 -5.92
N LEU A 164 -13.20 1.28 -5.20
CA LEU A 164 -13.09 1.47 -3.77
C LEU A 164 -12.50 2.85 -3.45
N GLN A 165 -12.95 3.48 -2.38
CA GLN A 165 -12.29 4.67 -1.87
C GLN A 165 -10.91 4.29 -1.32
N ALA A 166 -9.87 5.03 -1.73
CA ALA A 166 -8.52 4.85 -1.20
C ALA A 166 -8.45 5.41 0.23
N MET A 167 -7.63 4.80 1.09
CA MET A 167 -7.37 5.30 2.45
C MET A 167 -6.61 6.64 2.39
N GLU A 168 -5.68 6.76 1.46
CA GLU A 168 -4.99 8.02 1.18
C GLU A 168 -5.58 8.68 -0.07
N ASN A 169 -6.14 9.89 0.10
CA ASN A 169 -6.65 10.68 -1.03
C ASN A 169 -5.50 11.41 -1.75
N TYR A 170 -4.72 10.69 -2.55
CA TYR A 170 -3.55 11.27 -3.24
C TYR A 170 -3.85 12.52 -4.07
N PRO A 171 -4.98 12.65 -4.79
CA PRO A 171 -5.33 13.89 -5.47
C PRO A 171 -5.31 15.14 -4.58
N GLU A 172 -5.65 15.01 -3.30
CA GLU A 172 -5.61 16.09 -2.31
C GLU A 172 -4.30 16.16 -1.54
N LEU A 173 -3.69 15.02 -1.24
CA LEU A 173 -2.47 14.93 -0.43
C LEU A 173 -1.19 15.23 -1.21
N MET A 174 -1.19 15.06 -2.53
CA MET A 174 0.02 15.19 -3.35
C MET A 174 0.48 16.64 -3.44
N ASN A 175 1.76 16.89 -3.10
CA ASN A 175 2.33 18.22 -3.26
C ASN A 175 2.56 18.55 -4.75
N ALA A 176 2.68 19.84 -5.08
CA ALA A 176 2.80 20.30 -6.47
C ALA A 176 4.06 19.78 -7.16
N GLU A 177 5.17 19.68 -6.42
CA GLU A 177 6.45 19.21 -6.94
C GLU A 177 6.39 17.73 -7.36
N THR A 178 5.88 16.87 -6.49
CA THR A 178 5.68 15.45 -6.77
C THR A 178 4.70 15.27 -7.93
N LYS A 179 3.58 16.00 -7.92
CA LYS A 179 2.54 15.90 -8.96
C LYS A 179 3.09 16.22 -10.35
N ALA A 180 4.01 17.18 -10.46
CA ALA A 180 4.63 17.56 -11.74
C ALA A 180 5.51 16.46 -12.35
N LYS A 181 5.94 15.47 -11.55
CA LYS A 181 6.83 14.37 -11.98
C LYS A 181 6.07 13.11 -12.41
N LEU A 182 4.77 13.02 -12.11
CA LEU A 182 4.00 11.79 -12.27
C LEU A 182 3.80 11.40 -13.73
N SER A 183 4.06 10.14 -14.04
CA SER A 183 3.69 9.49 -15.30
C SER A 183 2.17 9.29 -15.41
N ASP A 184 1.64 9.05 -16.62
CA ASP A 184 0.22 8.72 -16.82
C ASP A 184 -0.20 7.47 -16.02
N ARG A 185 0.71 6.48 -15.93
CA ARG A 185 0.52 5.29 -15.09
C ARG A 185 0.41 5.65 -13.61
N GLN A 186 1.35 6.44 -13.10
CA GLN A 186 1.34 6.84 -11.69
C GLN A 186 0.13 7.71 -11.38
N LEU A 187 -0.29 8.59 -12.29
CA LEU A 187 -1.54 9.33 -12.18
C LEU A 187 -2.73 8.37 -12.03
N GLY A 188 -2.82 7.33 -12.87
CA GLY A 188 -3.86 6.31 -12.78
C GLY A 188 -3.84 5.52 -11.48
N LEU A 189 -2.66 5.02 -11.07
CA LEU A 189 -2.48 4.30 -9.81
C LEU A 189 -2.79 5.17 -8.59
N LEU A 190 -2.46 6.46 -8.62
CA LEU A 190 -2.72 7.40 -7.52
C LEU A 190 -4.15 7.98 -7.59
N GLY A 191 -5.01 7.51 -8.51
CA GLY A 191 -6.41 7.92 -8.59
C GLY A 191 -6.65 9.32 -9.16
N PHE A 192 -5.66 9.91 -9.83
CA PHE A 192 -5.86 11.11 -10.63
C PHE A 192 -6.59 10.77 -11.92
N ARG A 193 -7.31 11.76 -12.47
CA ARG A 193 -7.77 11.67 -13.86
C ARG A 193 -6.55 11.71 -14.77
N VAL A 194 -6.34 10.66 -15.54
CA VAL A 194 -5.30 10.64 -16.57
C VAL A 194 -5.72 11.59 -17.70
N PRO A 195 -4.86 12.53 -18.13
CA PRO A 195 -5.18 13.45 -19.21
C PRO A 195 -5.49 12.67 -20.49
N VAL A 196 -6.50 13.11 -21.24
CA VAL A 196 -6.71 12.60 -22.61
C VAL A 196 -5.52 13.04 -23.46
N ARG A 197 -4.82 12.09 -24.05
CA ARG A 197 -3.86 12.32 -25.13
C ARG A 197 -4.43 11.70 -26.42
N ASP A 198 -4.22 12.38 -27.55
CA ASP A 198 -4.57 11.89 -28.90
C ASP A 198 -6.08 11.73 -29.23
N GLY A 199 -6.94 12.60 -28.71
CA GLY A 199 -8.33 12.71 -29.18
C GLY A 199 -9.25 11.50 -28.88
N LYS A 200 -8.77 10.48 -28.15
CA LYS A 200 -9.58 9.35 -27.70
C LYS A 200 -10.42 9.78 -26.50
N ARG A 201 -11.73 9.47 -26.50
CA ARG A 201 -12.62 9.77 -25.36
C ARG A 201 -12.03 9.16 -24.06
N ALA A 202 -11.70 9.99 -23.06
CA ALA A 202 -11.40 9.47 -21.73
C ALA A 202 -12.67 8.85 -21.15
N GLN A 203 -12.63 7.55 -20.92
CA GLN A 203 -13.50 6.91 -19.95
C GLN A 203 -12.70 6.78 -18.65
N ALA A 204 -13.37 6.76 -17.50
CA ALA A 204 -12.67 6.66 -16.21
C ALA A 204 -11.72 5.45 -16.13
N TYR A 205 -11.98 4.40 -16.92
CA TYR A 205 -11.19 3.18 -17.00
C TYR A 205 -9.88 3.31 -17.79
N THR A 206 -9.74 4.31 -18.67
CA THR A 206 -8.58 4.42 -19.57
C THR A 206 -7.27 4.68 -18.81
N ALA A 207 -7.37 5.21 -17.59
CA ALA A 207 -6.25 5.44 -16.69
C ALA A 207 -5.50 4.16 -16.27
N TYR A 208 -6.14 2.99 -16.41
CA TYR A 208 -5.62 1.71 -15.93
C TYR A 208 -4.99 0.82 -17.03
N ASN A 209 -4.93 1.31 -18.26
CA ASN A 209 -4.48 0.53 -19.42
C ASN A 209 -2.97 0.64 -19.73
N TYR A 210 -2.16 1.24 -18.85
CA TYR A 210 -0.74 1.54 -19.12
C TYR A 210 0.21 0.58 -18.37
N PRO A 211 0.90 -0.34 -19.06
CA PRO A 211 1.86 -1.25 -18.44
C PRO A 211 3.11 -0.51 -17.93
N GLY A 212 3.74 -1.00 -16.86
CA GLY A 212 4.93 -0.40 -16.25
C GLY A 212 6.21 -0.60 -17.06
N ALA A 213 6.23 -1.51 -18.03
CA ALA A 213 7.37 -1.78 -18.91
C ALA A 213 7.76 -0.60 -19.83
N ASP A 214 6.92 0.43 -19.97
CA ASP A 214 7.20 1.64 -20.75
C ASP A 214 8.07 2.69 -19.97
N PHE A 215 8.65 2.28 -18.82
CA PHE A 215 9.38 3.11 -17.86
C PHE A 215 10.52 3.97 -18.44
N GLY A 216 11.18 3.54 -19.52
CA GLY A 216 12.27 4.30 -20.15
C GLY A 216 11.84 5.64 -20.79
N LYS A 217 10.54 5.95 -20.81
CA LYS A 217 9.96 7.17 -21.43
C LYS A 217 9.04 7.95 -20.49
N SER A 218 8.88 7.55 -19.21
CA SER A 218 7.67 7.88 -18.46
C SER A 218 7.78 8.95 -17.37
N ARG A 219 8.93 9.60 -17.14
CA ARG A 219 8.88 10.86 -16.36
C ARG A 219 8.21 11.91 -17.22
N ALA A 220 7.22 12.62 -16.66
CA ALA A 220 6.63 13.77 -17.32
C ALA A 220 7.74 14.71 -17.83
N SER A 221 7.66 15.16 -19.09
CA SER A 221 8.45 16.32 -19.52
C SER A 221 8.10 17.50 -18.62
N ALA A 222 9.07 18.35 -18.28
CA ALA A 222 8.86 19.48 -17.37
C ALA A 222 7.74 20.46 -17.80
N ASP A 223 7.26 20.37 -19.05
CA ASP A 223 6.29 21.28 -19.67
C ASP A 223 4.82 20.81 -19.60
N ILE A 224 4.36 20.31 -18.45
CA ILE A 224 2.95 19.91 -18.29
C ILE A 224 2.10 21.06 -17.72
N ALA A 225 1.30 21.68 -18.60
CA ALA A 225 0.31 22.70 -18.30
C ALA A 225 -0.92 22.12 -17.54
N TRP A 226 -0.79 21.86 -16.24
CA TRP A 226 -1.90 21.42 -15.37
C TRP A 226 -2.26 22.41 -14.25
N LEU A 227 -1.59 23.55 -14.17
CA LEU A 227 -1.98 24.64 -13.29
C LEU A 227 -2.95 25.56 -14.04
N PRO A 228 -4.13 25.90 -13.48
CA PRO A 228 -4.94 26.96 -14.05
C PRO A 228 -4.08 28.21 -14.13
N SER A 229 -4.03 28.83 -15.32
CA SER A 229 -3.35 30.11 -15.49
C SER A 229 -3.92 31.07 -14.45
N LYS A 230 -3.06 31.61 -13.59
CA LYS A 230 -3.45 32.78 -12.79
C LYS A 230 -3.80 33.88 -13.79
N THR A 231 -5.09 34.04 -14.08
CA THR A 231 -5.58 35.24 -14.75
C THR A 231 -5.43 36.38 -13.76
N ASN A 232 -4.26 37.02 -13.77
CA ASN A 232 -4.13 38.38 -13.29
C ASN A 232 -4.89 39.28 -14.28
N GLY A 233 -6.19 39.42 -14.04
CA GLY A 233 -7.04 40.41 -14.69
C GLY A 233 -7.50 41.42 -13.64
N LYS A 234 -6.72 42.48 -13.47
CA LYS A 234 -7.24 43.73 -12.90
C LYS A 234 -8.17 44.37 -13.94
N SER A 235 -9.41 44.65 -13.56
CA SER A 235 -10.17 45.84 -13.94
C SER A 235 -11.31 46.01 -12.95
#